data_AF-A0A6G4RA67-F1
#
_entry.id   AF-A0A6G4RA67-F1
#
_cell.length_a   1.000
_cell.length_b   1.000
_cell.length_c   1.000
_cell.angle_alpha   90.00
_cell.angle_beta   90.00
_cell.angle_gamma   90.00
#
_symmetry.space_group_name_H-M   'P 1'
#
loop_
_entity.id
_entity.type
_entity.pdbx_description
1 polymer ?
#
loop_
_entity_poly.entity_id
_entity_poly.type
_entity_poly.pdbx_seq_one_letter_code
_entity_poly.pdbx_strand_id
1 'polypeptide(L)'
;MADASSDGVSRLGKSGIGVICGGVLFVVGTAILSFSVLSTLVFGCGIIVLLYSSSMAGTQAGIGLAAVGGIGLLESLTPVGVGIGPELLGLLAITFGVFDILASVVLRFVRPT
;
A
#
# COMPACT_ATOMS: atom_id res chain seq x y z
N MET A 1 10.15 -15.95 -23.73
CA MET A 1 10.66 -15.20 -22.57
C MET A 1 9.91 -13.87 -22.35
N ALA A 2 8.65 -13.75 -22.78
CA ALA A 2 7.90 -12.48 -22.76
C ALA A 2 7.02 -12.28 -21.51
N ASP A 3 6.78 -13.32 -20.71
CA ASP A 3 5.64 -13.31 -19.78
C ASP A 3 5.91 -12.72 -18.40
N ALA A 4 7.16 -12.78 -17.91
CA ALA A 4 7.50 -12.30 -16.57
C ALA A 4 7.47 -10.75 -16.45
N SER A 5 7.75 -10.04 -17.54
CA SER A 5 7.78 -8.57 -17.51
C SER A 5 6.36 -7.97 -17.51
N SER A 6 5.43 -8.56 -18.26
CA SER A 6 4.01 -8.12 -18.29
C SER A 6 3.35 -8.31 -16.93
N ASP A 7 3.66 -9.42 -16.25
CA ASP A 7 3.13 -9.72 -14.93
C ASP A 7 3.67 -8.77 -13.85
N GLY A 8 4.98 -8.43 -13.91
CA GLY A 8 5.58 -7.44 -13.01
C GLY A 8 4.95 -6.04 -13.10
N VAL A 9 4.67 -5.57 -14.32
CA VAL A 9 4.02 -4.27 -14.54
C VAL A 9 2.59 -4.26 -14.01
N SER A 10 1.84 -5.35 -14.19
CA SER A 10 0.48 -5.53 -13.66
C SER A 10 0.45 -5.54 -12.13
N ARG A 11 1.45 -6.18 -11.51
CA ARG A 11 1.65 -6.26 -10.05
C ARG A 11 1.88 -4.91 -9.41
N LEU A 12 2.70 -4.08 -10.04
CA LEU A 12 3.06 -2.76 -9.54
C LEU A 12 1.80 -1.87 -9.39
N GLY A 13 0.98 -1.77 -10.43
CA GLY A 13 -0.23 -0.94 -10.39
C GLY A 13 -1.27 -1.43 -9.39
N LYS A 14 -1.48 -2.75 -9.28
CA LYS A 14 -2.44 -3.33 -8.34
C LYS A 14 -2.00 -3.21 -6.88
N SER A 15 -0.69 -3.32 -6.63
CA SER A 15 -0.12 -3.01 -5.31
C SER A 15 -0.33 -1.55 -4.95
N GLY A 16 -0.14 -0.62 -5.90
CA GLY A 16 -0.38 0.81 -5.71
C GLY A 16 -1.81 1.13 -5.24
N ILE A 17 -2.82 0.39 -5.71
CA ILE A 17 -4.21 0.54 -5.22
C ILE A 17 -4.32 0.20 -3.73
N GLY A 18 -3.65 -0.86 -3.29
CA GLY A 18 -3.58 -1.24 -1.88
C GLY A 18 -2.90 -0.18 -1.01
N VAL A 19 -1.82 0.40 -1.52
CA VAL A 19 -1.09 1.49 -0.86
C VAL A 19 -1.97 2.75 -0.73
N ILE A 20 -2.68 3.14 -1.80
CA ILE A 20 -3.63 4.27 -1.76
C ILE A 20 -4.72 4.01 -0.73
N CYS A 21 -5.32 2.82 -0.73
CA CYS A 21 -6.37 2.46 0.22
C CYS A 21 -5.87 2.57 1.68
N GLY A 22 -4.67 2.05 1.96
CA GLY A 22 -4.02 2.22 3.26
C GLY A 22 -3.79 3.67 3.62
N GLY A 23 -3.30 4.48 2.67
CA GLY A 23 -3.07 5.90 2.88
C GLY A 23 -4.36 6.69 3.18
N VAL A 24 -5.45 6.41 2.47
CA VAL A 24 -6.78 7.01 2.73
C VAL A 24 -7.29 6.60 4.11
N LEU A 25 -7.13 5.33 4.50
CA LEU A 25 -7.48 4.87 5.85
C LEU A 25 -6.69 5.61 6.93
N PHE A 26 -5.42 5.92 6.68
CA PHE A 26 -4.62 6.75 7.59
C PHE A 26 -5.14 8.19 7.67
N VAL A 27 -5.36 8.86 6.53
CA VAL A 27 -5.83 10.26 6.53
C VAL A 27 -7.20 10.42 7.20
N VAL A 28 -8.12 9.48 6.95
CA VAL A 28 -9.48 9.55 7.50
C VAL A 28 -9.53 9.01 8.93
N GLY A 29 -8.80 7.93 9.22
CA GLY A 29 -8.87 7.21 10.48
C GLY A 29 -8.22 7.95 11.64
N THR A 30 -7.27 8.85 11.39
CA THR A 30 -6.59 9.64 12.43
C THR A 30 -7.51 10.60 13.16
N ALA A 31 -8.61 11.01 12.54
CA ALA A 31 -9.62 11.83 13.19
C ALA A 31 -10.38 11.08 14.30
N ILE A 32 -10.32 9.74 14.30
CA ILE A 32 -11.16 8.87 15.14
C ILE A 32 -10.32 8.00 16.07
N LEU A 33 -9.19 7.48 15.58
CA LEU A 33 -8.38 6.48 16.25
C LEU A 33 -6.95 6.97 16.47
N SER A 34 -6.31 6.46 17.53
CA SER A 34 -4.89 6.69 17.76
C SER A 34 -4.03 6.01 16.69
N PHE A 35 -2.85 6.58 16.42
CA PHE A 35 -1.97 6.11 15.36
C PHE A 35 -1.65 4.62 15.49
N SER A 36 -1.28 4.14 16.68
CA SER A 36 -0.94 2.73 16.90
C SER A 36 -2.11 1.78 16.62
N VAL A 37 -3.33 2.15 17.02
CA VAL A 37 -4.54 1.33 16.79
C VAL A 37 -4.85 1.28 15.30
N LEU A 38 -4.80 2.43 14.63
CA LEU A 38 -5.03 2.54 13.20
C LEU A 38 -4.01 1.72 12.39
N SER A 39 -2.73 1.84 12.74
CA SER A 39 -1.65 1.07 12.10
C SER A 39 -1.83 -0.44 12.26
N THR A 40 -2.25 -0.88 13.46
CA THR A 40 -2.53 -2.30 13.72
C THR A 40 -3.70 -2.80 12.87
N LEU A 41 -4.78 -2.01 12.75
CA LEU A 41 -5.94 -2.37 11.94
C LEU A 41 -5.61 -2.42 10.45
N VAL A 42 -4.91 -1.42 9.93
CA VAL A 42 -4.52 -1.37 8.51
C VAL A 42 -3.59 -2.54 8.18
N PHE A 43 -2.60 -2.81 9.03
CA PHE A 43 -1.70 -3.95 8.88
C PHE A 43 -2.45 -5.28 8.94
N GLY A 44 -3.28 -5.48 9.97
CA GLY A 44 -4.07 -6.70 10.16
C GLY A 44 -5.03 -6.95 8.99
N CYS A 45 -5.69 -5.91 8.48
CA CYS A 45 -6.52 -5.99 7.28
C CYS A 45 -5.71 -6.43 6.06
N GLY A 46 -4.51 -5.85 5.86
CA GLY A 46 -3.59 -6.26 4.80
C GLY A 46 -3.20 -7.74 4.91
N ILE A 47 -2.86 -8.22 6.10
CA ILE A 47 -2.54 -9.63 6.34
C ILE A 47 -3.75 -10.54 6.09
N ILE A 48 -4.96 -10.17 6.55
CA ILE A 48 -6.17 -10.94 6.29
C ILE A 48 -6.42 -11.03 4.78
N VAL A 49 -6.33 -9.91 4.06
CA VAL A 49 -6.48 -9.90 2.60
C VAL A 49 -5.43 -10.80 1.93
N LEU A 50 -4.19 -10.82 2.41
CA LEU A 50 -3.15 -11.70 1.89
C LEU A 50 -3.44 -13.19 2.11
N LEU A 51 -3.95 -13.55 3.29
CA LEU A 51 -4.20 -14.94 3.65
C LEU A 51 -5.48 -15.51 3.02
N TYR A 52 -6.48 -14.67 2.79
CA TYR A 52 -7.80 -15.10 2.32
C TYR A 52 -8.10 -14.77 0.86
N SER A 53 -7.28 -13.95 0.18
CA SER A 53 -7.51 -13.67 -1.23
C SER A 53 -6.98 -14.78 -2.12
N SER A 54 -7.90 -15.41 -2.86
CA SER A 54 -7.59 -16.37 -3.92
C SER A 54 -7.24 -15.70 -5.27
N SER A 55 -7.41 -14.38 -5.37
CA SER A 55 -7.13 -13.61 -6.58
C SER A 55 -5.80 -12.89 -6.48
N MET A 56 -4.96 -13.00 -7.51
CA MET A 56 -3.68 -12.26 -7.61
C MET A 56 -3.86 -10.75 -7.38
N ALA A 57 -4.98 -10.18 -7.82
CA ALA A 57 -5.26 -8.76 -7.63
C ALA A 57 -5.49 -8.40 -6.15
N GLY A 58 -6.21 -9.26 -5.42
CA GLY A 58 -6.44 -9.05 -3.99
C GLY A 58 -5.17 -9.30 -3.18
N THR A 59 -4.35 -10.30 -3.53
CA THR A 59 -3.04 -10.50 -2.90
C THR A 59 -2.16 -9.25 -3.05
N GLN A 60 -2.05 -8.68 -4.26
CA GLN A 60 -1.23 -7.50 -4.51
C GLN A 60 -1.72 -6.27 -3.76
N ALA A 61 -3.04 -6.03 -3.74
CA ALA A 61 -3.63 -4.96 -2.92
C ALA A 61 -3.37 -5.20 -1.42
N GLY A 62 -3.44 -6.45 -0.96
CA GLY A 62 -3.09 -6.84 0.40
C GLY A 62 -1.63 -6.55 0.75
N ILE A 63 -0.69 -6.77 -0.18
CA ILE A 63 0.73 -6.42 0.01
C ILE A 63 0.87 -4.91 0.23
N GLY A 64 0.26 -4.10 -0.64
CA GLY A 64 0.31 -2.64 -0.50
C GLY A 64 -0.28 -2.16 0.83
N LEU A 65 -1.42 -2.72 1.23
CA LEU A 65 -2.09 -2.38 2.49
C LEU A 65 -1.25 -2.78 3.71
N ALA A 66 -0.70 -4.00 3.70
CA ALA A 66 0.16 -4.49 4.77
C ALA A 66 1.48 -3.69 4.85
N ALA A 67 2.05 -3.27 3.72
CA ALA A 67 3.25 -2.44 3.72
C ALA A 67 2.98 -1.09 4.41
N VAL A 68 1.90 -0.39 4.04
CA VAL A 68 1.54 0.91 4.65
C VAL A 68 1.24 0.75 6.14
N GLY A 69 0.44 -0.25 6.52
CA GLY A 69 0.14 -0.54 7.93
C GLY A 69 1.38 -0.92 8.74
N GLY A 70 2.30 -1.69 8.14
CA GLY A 70 3.55 -2.11 8.79
C GLY A 70 4.50 -0.93 9.03
N ILE A 71 4.63 -0.03 8.05
CA ILE A 71 5.38 1.23 8.23
C ILE A 71 4.75 2.06 9.34
N GLY A 72 3.42 2.22 9.32
CA GLY A 72 2.71 2.93 10.39
C GLY A 72 2.90 2.29 11.76
N LEU A 73 2.99 0.97 11.85
CA LEU A 73 3.27 0.27 13.11
C LEU A 73 4.68 0.58 13.61
N LEU A 74 5.68 0.48 12.73
CA LEU A 74 7.08 0.80 13.07
C LEU A 74 7.22 2.24 13.55
N GLU A 75 6.64 3.20 12.84
CA GLU A 75 6.63 4.62 13.22
C GLU A 75 5.90 4.85 14.55
N SER A 76 4.84 4.09 14.83
CA SER A 76 4.06 4.24 16.07
C SER A 76 4.70 3.59 17.30
N LEU A 77 5.53 2.56 17.11
CA LEU A 77 6.09 1.75 18.21
C LEU A 77 7.54 2.10 18.54
N THR A 78 8.29 2.62 17.56
CA THR A 78 9.70 2.94 17.76
C THR A 78 9.92 4.45 17.90
N PRO A 79 10.69 4.90 18.90
CA PRO A 79 11.22 6.27 18.90
C PRO A 79 12.26 6.51 17.78
N VAL A 80 12.58 5.47 17.01
CA VAL A 80 13.43 5.48 15.81
C VAL A 80 12.64 5.83 14.55
N GLY A 81 11.30 5.87 14.64
CA GLY A 81 10.48 6.37 13.55
C GLY A 81 10.97 7.75 13.11
N VAL A 82 10.86 8.03 11.81
CA VAL A 82 11.25 9.31 11.21
C VAL A 82 10.43 10.48 11.82
N GLY A 83 9.41 10.17 12.62
CA GLY A 83 8.50 11.14 13.23
C GLY A 83 7.40 11.51 12.25
N ILE A 84 7.13 10.62 11.29
CA ILE A 84 6.13 10.86 10.25
C ILE A 84 4.77 10.62 10.90
N GLY A 85 4.07 11.71 11.20
CA GLY A 85 2.70 11.64 11.69
C GLY A 85 1.80 10.88 10.70
N PRO A 86 0.69 10.31 11.19
CA PRO A 86 -0.15 9.44 10.39
C PRO A 86 -0.79 10.13 9.18
N GLU A 87 -1.05 11.44 9.26
CA GLU A 87 -1.53 12.24 8.13
C GLU A 87 -0.49 12.32 7.01
N LEU A 88 0.77 12.59 7.37
CA LEU A 88 1.86 12.71 6.41
C LEU A 88 2.22 11.35 5.81
N LEU A 89 2.18 10.28 6.62
CA LEU A 89 2.32 8.90 6.14
C LEU A 89 1.21 8.55 5.15
N GLY A 90 -0.04 8.91 5.47
CA GLY A 90 -1.18 8.68 4.59
C GLY A 90 -1.06 9.42 3.26
N LEU A 91 -0.62 10.68 3.30
CA LEU A 91 -0.41 11.50 2.11
C LEU A 91 0.72 10.96 1.22
N LEU A 92 1.83 10.53 1.84
CA LEU A 92 2.94 9.88 1.14
C LEU A 92 2.49 8.56 0.51
N ALA A 93 1.76 7.73 1.24
CA ALA A 93 1.22 6.48 0.73
C ALA A 93 0.32 6.70 -0.50
N ILE A 94 -0.59 7.68 -0.45
CA ILE A 94 -1.43 8.04 -1.62
C ILE A 94 -0.55 8.48 -2.78
N THR A 95 0.42 9.36 -2.53
CA THR A 95 1.31 9.90 -3.57
C THR A 95 2.11 8.79 -4.25
N PHE A 96 2.78 7.94 -3.46
CA PHE A 96 3.57 6.82 -3.99
C PHE A 96 2.69 5.77 -4.67
N GLY A 97 1.52 5.45 -4.14
CA GLY A 97 0.59 4.53 -4.78
C GLY A 97 0.07 5.04 -6.13
N VAL A 98 -0.14 6.35 -6.28
CA VAL A 98 -0.45 6.98 -7.57
C VAL A 98 0.74 6.87 -8.53
N PHE A 99 1.97 7.10 -8.05
CA PHE A 99 3.18 6.91 -8.84
C PHE A 99 3.33 5.45 -9.33
N ASP A 100 3.03 4.46 -8.49
CA ASP A 100 3.09 3.04 -8.87
C ASP A 100 2.09 2.69 -9.98
N ILE A 101 0.87 3.26 -9.91
CA ILE A 101 -0.15 3.11 -10.96
C ILE A 101 0.31 3.80 -12.25
N LEU A 102 0.80 5.04 -12.17
CA LEU A 102 1.28 5.77 -13.34
C LEU A 102 2.49 5.08 -13.99
N ALA A 103 3.43 4.60 -13.18
CA ALA A 103 4.55 3.81 -13.66
C ALA A 103 4.07 2.54 -14.36
N SER A 104 3.07 1.84 -13.80
CA SER A 104 2.46 0.68 -14.45
C SER A 104 1.86 1.04 -15.82
N VAL A 105 1.13 2.16 -15.92
CA VAL A 105 0.54 2.64 -17.18
C VAL A 105 1.62 3.03 -18.19
N VAL A 106 2.60 3.81 -17.79
CA VAL A 106 3.71 4.26 -18.65
C VAL A 106 4.49 3.06 -19.16
N LEU A 107 4.79 2.08 -18.31
CA LEU A 107 5.52 0.87 -18.71
C LEU A 107 4.72 0.02 -19.71
N ARG A 108 3.38 -0.07 -19.56
CA ARG A 108 2.50 -0.70 -20.57
C ARG A 108 2.51 0.04 -21.91
N PHE A 109 2.58 1.37 -21.88
CA PHE A 109 2.66 2.19 -23.10
C PHE A 109 4.00 2.06 -23.81
N VAL A 110 5.12 2.03 -23.08
CA VAL A 110 6.47 1.95 -23.64
C VAL A 110 6.82 0.53 -24.10
N ARG A 111 6.27 -0.49 -23.45
CA ARG A 111 6.37 -1.90 -23.85
C ARG A 111 4.96 -2.51 -23.92
N PRO A 112 4.23 -2.32 -25.03
CA PRO A 112 3.02 -3.07 -25.29
C PRO A 112 3.43 -4.55 -25.48
N THR A 113 3.15 -5.37 -24.47
CA THR A 113 3.29 -6.83 -24.52
C THR A 113 2.18 -7.45 -25.34
#